data_AF-A0A966WDW0-F1
#
_entry.id   AF-A0A966WDW0-F1
#
_cell.length_a   1.000
_cell.length_b   1.000
_cell.length_c   1.000
_cell.angle_alpha   90.00
_cell.angle_beta   90.00
_cell.angle_gamma   90.00
#
_symmetry.space_group_name_H-M   'P 1'
#
loop_
_entity.id
_entity.type
_entity.pdbx_description
1 polymer ?
#
loop_
_entity_poly.entity_id
_entity_poly.type
_entity_poly.pdbx_seq_one_letter_code
_entity_poly.pdbx_strand_id
1 'polypeptide(L)'
;MNDAACRGLSDIFFPPAAERPQARERREQMARAVCESCEVLTTCKDFARNHHEYGFWGGESEEQRHQAGFHLIAPIGIRARS
;
A
#
# COMPACT_ATOMS: atom_id res chain seq x y z
N MET A 1 7.21 -1.10 -16.07
CA MET A 1 7.60 -0.12 -15.02
C MET A 1 9.04 -0.41 -14.58
N ASN A 2 10.03 0.03 -15.36
CA ASN A 2 11.44 -0.11 -15.00
C ASN A 2 11.98 1.05 -14.14
N ASP A 3 11.12 2.02 -13.81
CA ASP A 3 11.53 3.24 -13.11
C ASP A 3 10.88 3.41 -11.72
N ALA A 4 10.17 2.38 -11.24
CA ALA A 4 9.61 2.39 -9.90
C ALA A 4 10.72 2.34 -8.83
N ALA A 5 10.74 3.33 -7.93
CA ALA A 5 11.71 3.44 -6.84
C ALA A 5 11.58 2.33 -5.78
N CYS A 6 10.45 1.62 -5.76
CA CYS A 6 10.17 0.51 -4.84
C CYS A 6 10.86 -0.81 -5.22
N ARG A 7 11.61 -0.86 -6.33
CA ARG A 7 12.24 -2.10 -6.79
C ARG A 7 13.26 -2.62 -5.75
N GLY A 8 13.12 -3.89 -5.36
CA GLY A 8 13.97 -4.54 -4.37
C GLY A 8 13.57 -4.29 -2.91
N LEU A 9 12.46 -3.61 -2.67
CA LEU A 9 11.97 -3.27 -1.34
C LEU A 9 10.64 -3.97 -1.00
N SER A 10 10.33 -5.10 -1.61
CA SER A 10 9.03 -5.78 -1.46
C SER A 10 8.56 -5.93 0.00
N ASP A 11 9.49 -6.18 0.91
CA ASP A 11 9.19 -6.45 2.33
C ASP A 11 8.56 -5.25 3.06
N ILE A 12 8.76 -4.02 2.57
CA ILE A 12 8.09 -2.84 3.14
C ILE A 12 6.75 -2.53 2.45
N PHE A 13 6.55 -3.00 1.22
CA PHE A 13 5.31 -2.76 0.48
C PHE A 13 4.25 -3.83 0.78
N PHE A 14 4.64 -5.05 1.12
CA PHE A 14 3.71 -6.16 1.36
C PHE A 14 3.76 -6.61 2.83
N PRO A 15 2.63 -6.56 3.57
CA PRO A 15 2.59 -6.97 4.97
C PRO A 15 2.87 -8.48 5.13
N PRO A 16 3.66 -8.89 6.15
CA PRO A 16 3.75 -10.29 6.55
C PRO A 16 2.46 -10.76 7.23
N ALA A 17 2.24 -12.08 7.26
CA ALA A 17 1.12 -12.67 7.98
C ALA A 17 1.15 -12.30 9.48
N ALA A 18 -0.01 -11.96 10.04
CA ALA A 18 -0.18 -11.56 11.44
C ALA A 18 0.70 -10.36 11.89
N GLU A 19 0.92 -9.39 10.99
CA GLU A 19 1.63 -8.16 11.32
C GLU A 19 0.95 -7.39 12.49
N ARG A 20 1.75 -6.99 13.48
CA ARG A 20 1.26 -6.18 14.61
C ARG A 20 0.96 -4.75 14.13
N PRO A 21 -0.09 -4.06 14.65
CA PRO A 21 -0.44 -2.70 14.21
C PRO A 21 0.71 -1.68 14.25
N GLN A 22 1.55 -1.74 15.29
CA GLN A 22 2.72 -0.86 15.42
C GLN A 22 3.82 -1.15 14.38
N ALA A 23 3.96 -2.40 13.96
CA ALA A 23 4.89 -2.78 12.89
C ALA A 23 4.33 -2.31 11.54
N ARG A 24 3.02 -2.49 11.34
CA ARG A 24 2.28 -1.97 10.17
C ARG A 24 2.47 -0.47 9.99
N GLU A 25 2.26 0.33 11.02
CA GLU A 25 2.43 1.79 10.95
C GLU A 25 3.85 2.19 10.53
N ARG A 26 4.89 1.56 11.11
CA ARG A 26 6.29 1.84 10.73
C ARG A 26 6.59 1.44 9.30
N ARG A 27 6.12 0.26 8.89
CA ARG A 27 6.29 -0.25 7.54
C ARG A 27 5.61 0.66 6.52
N GLU A 28 4.37 1.07 6.76
CA GLU A 28 3.62 1.99 5.90
C GLU A 28 4.29 3.38 5.83
N GLN A 29 4.86 3.88 6.92
CA GLN A 29 5.65 5.12 6.90
C GLN A 29 6.90 5.00 6.02
N MET A 30 7.63 3.87 6.12
CA MET A 30 8.79 3.61 5.26
C MET A 30 8.40 3.51 3.79
N ALA A 31 7.34 2.76 3.48
CA ALA A 31 6.84 2.62 2.11
C ALA A 31 6.39 3.98 1.53
N ARG A 32 5.74 4.82 2.35
CA ARG A 32 5.32 6.17 1.95
C ARG A 32 6.51 7.04 1.55
N ALA A 33 7.57 7.07 2.34
CA ALA A 33 8.77 7.87 2.04
C ALA A 33 9.41 7.46 0.70
N VAL A 34 9.38 6.17 0.37
CA VAL A 34 9.86 5.67 -0.94
C VAL A 34 8.90 6.08 -2.06
N CYS A 35 7.59 5.98 -1.85
CA CYS A 35 6.61 6.41 -2.85
C CYS A 35 6.70 7.90 -3.17
N GLU A 36 6.93 8.76 -2.18
CA GLU A 36 6.98 10.23 -2.36
C GLU A 36 8.11 10.70 -3.29
N SER A 37 9.17 9.90 -3.46
CA SER A 37 10.26 10.18 -4.42
C SER A 37 10.08 9.48 -5.78
N CYS A 38 9.02 8.70 -5.97
CA CYS A 38 8.82 7.88 -7.15
C CYS A 38 8.08 8.64 -8.26
N GLU A 39 8.70 8.73 -9.44
CA GLU A 39 8.11 9.40 -10.61
C GLU A 39 6.81 8.76 -11.13
N VAL A 40 6.63 7.45 -10.92
CA VAL A 40 5.43 6.71 -11.36
C VAL A 40 4.34 6.65 -10.28
N LEU A 41 4.39 7.50 -9.24
CA LEU A 41 3.44 7.49 -8.11
C LEU A 41 1.98 7.47 -8.56
N THR A 42 1.57 8.41 -9.42
CA THR A 42 0.18 8.54 -9.87
C THR A 42 -0.28 7.32 -10.66
N THR A 43 0.52 6.87 -11.62
CA THR A 43 0.21 5.69 -12.43
C THR A 43 0.12 4.43 -11.57
N CYS A 44 1.03 4.26 -10.61
CA CYS A 44 1.04 3.15 -9.65
C CYS A 44 -0.21 3.16 -8.75
N LYS A 45 -0.61 4.34 -8.30
CA LYS A 45 -1.81 4.56 -7.48
C LYS A 45 -3.08 4.16 -8.22
N ASP A 46 -3.27 4.66 -9.44
CA ASP A 46 -4.46 4.36 -10.25
C ASP A 46 -4.52 2.88 -10.64
N PHE A 47 -3.36 2.28 -10.96
CA PHE A 47 -3.27 0.85 -11.22
C PHE A 47 -3.76 0.03 -10.02
N ALA A 48 -3.22 0.26 -8.83
CA ALA A 48 -3.58 -0.49 -7.64
C ALA A 48 -5.06 -0.34 -7.25
N ARG A 49 -5.63 0.85 -7.48
CA ARG A 49 -7.06 1.13 -7.26
C ARG A 49 -7.97 0.37 -8.21
N ASN A 50 -7.63 0.33 -9.50
CA ASN A 50 -8.44 -0.33 -10.53
C ASN A 50 -8.33 -1.86 -10.50
N HIS A 51 -7.16 -2.37 -10.08
CA HIS A 51 -6.87 -3.81 -10.02
C HIS A 51 -7.04 -4.41 -8.62
N HIS A 52 -7.40 -3.60 -7.62
CA HIS A 52 -7.60 -4.01 -6.23
C HIS A 52 -6.38 -4.74 -5.64
N GLU A 53 -5.18 -4.22 -5.93
CA GLU A 53 -3.91 -4.82 -5.53
C GLU A 53 -3.76 -4.88 -4.00
N TYR A 54 -3.04 -5.89 -3.50
CA TYR A 54 -2.74 -6.08 -2.07
C TYR A 54 -1.49 -5.29 -1.64
N GLY A 55 -1.43 -4.79 -0.41
CA GLY A 55 -0.28 -4.06 0.13
C GLY A 55 -0.27 -2.55 -0.13
N PHE A 56 0.91 -1.93 -0.03
CA PHE A 56 1.10 -0.48 -0.18
C PHE A 56 1.45 -0.12 -1.63
N TRP A 57 0.70 0.81 -2.23
CA TRP A 57 0.87 1.20 -3.64
C TRP A 57 0.62 2.69 -3.82
N GLY A 58 1.47 3.35 -4.61
CA GLY A 58 1.24 4.74 -5.02
C GLY A 58 1.00 5.73 -3.88
N GLY A 59 1.62 5.50 -2.70
CA GLY A 59 1.42 6.32 -1.52
C GLY A 59 0.20 5.94 -0.65
N GLU A 60 -0.48 4.83 -0.94
CA GLU A 60 -1.67 4.38 -0.20
C GLU A 60 -1.54 2.94 0.30
N SER A 61 -1.96 2.71 1.55
CA SER A 61 -2.25 1.38 2.07
C SER A 61 -3.63 0.90 1.61
N GLU A 62 -3.90 -0.39 1.77
CA GLU A 62 -5.21 -0.98 1.49
C GLU A 62 -6.34 -0.26 2.24
N GLU A 63 -6.14 0.02 3.53
CA GLU A 63 -7.12 0.73 4.35
C GLU A 63 -7.37 2.15 3.81
N GLN A 64 -6.34 2.85 3.32
CA GLN A 64 -6.49 4.17 2.72
C GLN A 64 -7.24 4.09 1.38
N ARG A 65 -6.95 3.08 0.54
CA ARG A 65 -7.71 2.83 -0.69
C ARG A 65 -9.18 2.53 -0.39
N HIS A 66 -9.45 1.75 0.65
CA HIS A 66 -10.80 1.44 1.09
C HIS A 66 -11.55 2.69 1.58
N GLN A 67 -10.91 3.52 2.42
CA GLN A 67 -11.48 4.79 2.88
C GLN A 67 -11.74 5.78 1.74
N ALA A 68 -10.96 5.71 0.66
CA ALA A 68 -11.17 6.47 -0.56
C ALA A 68 -12.29 5.91 -1.47
N GLY A 69 -12.96 4.82 -1.05
CA GLY A 69 -14.09 4.23 -1.76
C GLY A 69 -13.73 3.15 -2.79
N PHE A 70 -12.47 2.72 -2.85
CA PHE A 70 -12.05 1.63 -3.73
C PHE A 70 -12.30 0.27 -3.07
N HIS A 71 -12.81 -0.69 -3.86
CA HIS A 71 -13.07 -2.04 -3.40
C HIS A 71 -11.75 -2.81 -3.23
N LEU A 72 -11.68 -3.76 -2.30
CA LEU A 72 -10.54 -4.66 -2.13
C LEU A 72 -11.03 -6.09 -2.27
N ILE A 73 -10.27 -6.94 -2.98
CA ILE A 73 -10.65 -8.34 -3.27
C ILE A 73 -10.70 -9.20 -1.98
N ALA A 74 -10.04 -8.78 -0.90
CA ALA A 74 -10.19 -9.41 0.42
C ALA A 74 -10.01 -8.40 1.56
N PRO A 75 -10.86 -8.41 2.60
CA PRO A 75 -10.67 -7.58 3.79
C PRO A 75 -9.61 -8.24 4.69
N ILE A 76 -8.33 -8.10 4.35
CA ILE A 76 -7.25 -8.51 5.25
C ILE A 76 -7.11 -7.40 6.30
N GLY A 77 -7.62 -7.66 7.51
CA GLY A 77 -7.28 -6.87 8.70
C GLY A 77 -7.80 -5.43 8.73
N ILE A 78 -8.80 -5.06 7.92
CA ILE A 78 -9.51 -3.78 8.09
C ILE A 78 -10.25 -3.87 9.43
N ARG A 79 -9.70 -3.22 10.45
CA ARG A 79 -10.47 -2.94 11.67
C ARG A 79 -11.62 -2.04 11.26
N ALA A 80 -12.84 -2.59 11.21
CA ALA A 80 -14.03 -1.75 11.22
C ALA A 80 -13.92 -0.85 12.44
N ARG A 81 -13.73 0.45 12.23
CA ARG A 81 -13.93 1.45 13.28
C ARG A 81 -15.43 1.43 13.59
N SER A 82 -15.80 0.75 14.68
CA SER A 82 -17.10 0.87 15.34
C SER A 82 -17.26 2.23 15.99
#